data_AF-A0A434RT91-F1
#
_entry.id   AF-A0A434RT91-F1
#
_cell.length_a   1.000
_cell.length_b   1.000
_cell.length_c   1.000
_cell.angle_alpha   90.00
_cell.angle_beta   90.00
_cell.angle_gamma   90.00
#
_symmetry.space_group_name_H-M   'P 1'
#
loop_
_entity.id
_entity.type
_entity.pdbx_description
1 polymer ?
#
loop_
_entity_poly.entity_id
_entity_poly.type
_entity_poly.pdbx_seq_one_letter_code
_entity_poly.pdbx_strand_id
1 'polypeptide(L)'
;MVRVLVTRPEPGASRTARRLQAQGFQPVLLPLTETVALPVEASVLPAAAAVAVTSANAVRYAPKELVAALAALPCHAVGTRTAEACRAAGFTSVFEGPG
;
A
#
# COMPACT_ATOMS: atom_id res chain seq x y z
N MET A 1 -22.76 -22.31 5.94
CA MET A 1 -21.51 -21.53 5.91
C MET A 1 -21.81 -20.21 5.20
N VAL A 2 -21.52 -19.06 5.81
CA VAL A 2 -21.81 -17.75 5.19
C VAL A 2 -20.76 -17.46 4.12
N ARG A 3 -21.22 -17.07 2.92
CA ARG A 3 -20.36 -16.70 1.79
C ARG A 3 -20.14 -15.19 1.75
N VAL A 4 -18.91 -14.76 1.47
CA VAL A 4 -18.53 -13.34 1.39
C VAL A 4 -17.84 -13.07 0.06
N LEU A 5 -18.41 -12.19 -0.76
CA LEU A 5 -17.79 -11.73 -2.00
C LEU A 5 -16.68 -10.72 -1.70
N VAL A 6 -15.48 -10.93 -2.25
CA VAL A 6 -14.32 -10.07 -2.05
C VAL A 6 -13.93 -9.45 -3.40
N THR A 7 -14.16 -8.14 -3.55
CA THR A 7 -14.02 -7.41 -4.82
C THR A 7 -12.76 -6.56 -4.96
N ARG A 8 -11.95 -6.48 -3.89
CA ARG A 8 -10.74 -5.66 -3.83
C ARG A 8 -9.62 -6.20 -4.73
N PRO A 9 -8.64 -5.37 -5.15
CA PRO A 9 -7.50 -5.81 -5.97
C PRO A 9 -6.52 -6.67 -5.16
N GLU A 10 -5.69 -7.43 -5.87
CA GLU A 10 -4.55 -8.12 -5.27
C GLU A 10 -3.40 -7.16 -4.91
N PRO A 11 -2.54 -7.50 -3.92
CA PRO A 11 -2.58 -8.69 -3.05
C PRO A 11 -3.59 -8.55 -1.88
N GLY A 12 -4.44 -7.53 -1.88
CA GLY A 12 -5.41 -7.28 -0.82
C GLY A 12 -6.52 -8.33 -0.74
N ALA A 13 -6.96 -8.84 -1.89
CA ALA A 13 -8.04 -9.83 -2.00
C ALA A 13 -7.66 -11.12 -1.29
N SER A 14 -6.50 -11.68 -1.64
CA SER A 14 -5.94 -12.89 -1.03
C SER A 14 -5.79 -12.77 0.50
N ARG A 15 -5.36 -11.62 1.00
CA ARG A 15 -5.25 -11.40 2.47
C ARG A 15 -6.60 -11.34 3.16
N THR A 16 -7.60 -10.70 2.55
CA THR A 16 -8.96 -10.68 3.08
C THR A 16 -9.55 -12.09 3.09
N ALA A 17 -9.37 -12.86 2.02
CA ALA A 17 -9.84 -14.24 1.94
C ALA A 17 -9.27 -15.12 3.07
N ARG A 18 -7.95 -15.05 3.33
CA ARG A 18 -7.33 -15.80 4.45
C ARG A 18 -7.92 -15.43 5.81
N ARG A 19 -8.17 -14.13 6.06
CA ARG A 19 -8.80 -13.68 7.31
C ARG A 19 -10.24 -14.18 7.44
N LEU A 20 -11.00 -14.17 6.35
CA LEU A 20 -12.38 -14.69 6.31
C LEU A 20 -12.41 -16.20 6.58
N GLN A 21 -11.52 -16.96 5.96
CA GLN A 21 -11.38 -18.41 6.22
C GLN A 21 -11.04 -18.70 7.68
N ALA A 22 -10.09 -17.96 8.26
CA ALA A 22 -9.72 -18.09 9.67
C ALA A 22 -10.88 -17.78 10.64
N GLN A 23 -11.89 -17.05 10.18
CA GLN A 23 -13.11 -16.73 10.94
C GLN A 23 -14.30 -17.66 10.60
N GLY A 24 -14.10 -18.68 9.77
CA GLY A 24 -15.14 -19.65 9.40
C GLY A 24 -16.07 -19.23 8.25
N PHE A 25 -15.76 -18.13 7.56
CA PHE A 25 -16.48 -17.71 6.34
C PHE A 25 -15.92 -18.40 5.10
N GLN A 26 -16.76 -18.49 4.05
CA GLN A 26 -16.34 -18.92 2.72
C GLN A 26 -16.13 -17.71 1.80
N PRO A 27 -14.89 -17.23 1.59
CA PRO A 27 -14.64 -16.14 0.66
C PRO A 27 -14.84 -16.59 -0.79
N VAL A 28 -15.42 -15.70 -1.60
CA VAL A 28 -15.48 -15.81 -3.06
C VAL A 28 -14.69 -14.63 -3.61
N LEU A 29 -13.54 -14.88 -4.23
CA LEU A 29 -12.71 -13.85 -4.82
C LEU A 29 -13.27 -13.45 -6.19
N LEU A 30 -13.53 -12.16 -6.38
CA LEU A 30 -13.86 -11.57 -7.68
C LEU A 30 -13.26 -10.15 -7.74
N PRO A 31 -11.93 -10.00 -7.86
CA PRO A 31 -11.32 -8.68 -7.98
C PRO A 31 -11.95 -7.90 -9.13
N LEU A 32 -12.48 -6.70 -8.84
CA LEU A 32 -13.13 -5.83 -9.84
C LEU A 32 -12.20 -4.70 -10.31
N THR A 33 -11.04 -4.57 -9.67
CA THR A 33 -10.02 -3.59 -10.03
C THR A 33 -8.63 -4.22 -9.96
N GLU A 34 -7.69 -3.60 -10.66
CA GLU A 34 -6.27 -3.90 -10.63
C GLU A 34 -5.49 -2.63 -10.32
N THR A 35 -4.36 -2.74 -9.61
CA THR A 35 -3.43 -1.63 -9.46
C THR A 35 -2.35 -1.75 -10.53
N VAL A 36 -2.26 -0.74 -11.40
CA VAL A 36 -1.27 -0.67 -12.47
C VAL A 36 -0.29 0.47 -12.16
N ALA A 37 1.00 0.19 -12.25
CA ALA A 37 2.02 1.23 -12.13
C ALA A 37 1.92 2.17 -13.33
N LEU A 38 1.94 3.48 -13.06
CA LEU A 38 2.07 4.50 -14.09
C LEU A 38 3.52 5.00 -14.13
N PRO A 39 4.05 5.36 -15.31
CA PRO A 39 5.37 5.99 -15.40
C PRO A 39 5.41 7.27 -14.57
N VAL A 40 6.46 7.43 -13.76
CA VAL A 40 6.73 8.64 -12.99
C VAL A 40 8.18 9.04 -13.22
N GLU A 41 8.41 10.26 -13.69
CA GLU A 41 9.75 10.81 -13.84
C GLU A 41 10.28 11.31 -12.49
N ALA A 42 11.35 10.70 -12.00
CA ALA A 42 11.97 11.10 -10.72
C ALA A 42 12.59 12.51 -10.77
N SER A 43 12.92 13.02 -11.96
CA SER A 43 13.43 14.36 -12.21
C SER A 43 12.43 15.47 -11.87
N VAL A 44 11.14 15.13 -11.73
CA VAL A 44 10.04 16.10 -11.51
C VAL A 44 9.68 16.21 -10.03
N LEU A 45 10.55 15.78 -9.12
CA LEU A 45 10.29 15.98 -7.70
C LEU A 45 10.49 17.46 -7.33
N PRO A 46 9.43 18.23 -7.03
CA PRO A 46 9.59 19.55 -6.42
C PRO A 46 10.31 19.39 -5.06
N ALA A 47 10.87 20.48 -4.54
CA ALA A 47 11.42 20.51 -3.18
C ALA A 47 10.32 20.23 -2.16
N ALA A 48 10.04 18.95 -1.91
CA ALA A 48 9.01 18.48 -1.01
C ALA A 48 9.55 18.46 0.42
N ALA A 49 8.76 18.95 1.37
CA ALA A 49 9.10 18.89 2.79
C ALA A 49 8.76 17.53 3.43
N ALA A 50 7.85 16.76 2.83
CA ALA A 50 7.35 15.49 3.35
C ALA A 50 6.69 14.67 2.23
N VAL A 51 6.47 13.39 2.50
CA VAL A 51 5.74 12.44 1.63
C VAL A 51 4.49 11.95 2.35
N ALA A 52 3.35 11.95 1.66
CA ALA A 52 2.12 11.32 2.14
C ALA A 52 1.87 10.03 1.36
N VAL A 53 1.70 8.91 2.07
CA VAL A 53 1.42 7.60 1.50
C VAL A 53 0.06 7.10 1.99
N THR A 54 -0.91 7.12 1.08
CA THR A 54 -2.32 6.79 1.37
C THR A 54 -2.65 5.31 1.21
N SER A 55 -1.72 4.51 0.68
CA SER A 55 -1.90 3.07 0.50
C SER A 55 -0.56 2.38 0.43
N ALA A 56 -0.47 1.20 1.03
CA ALA A 56 0.69 0.31 0.85
C ALA A 56 0.95 -0.03 -0.64
N ASN A 57 -0.05 0.09 -1.53
CA ASN A 57 0.17 -0.11 -2.96
C ASN A 57 0.99 1.03 -3.58
N ALA A 58 0.89 2.27 -3.10
CA ALA A 58 1.67 3.39 -3.64
C ALA A 58 3.17 3.08 -3.59
N VAL A 59 3.66 2.56 -2.46
CA VAL A 59 5.08 2.22 -2.29
C VAL A 59 5.46 0.94 -3.04
N ARG A 60 4.56 -0.06 -3.12
CA ARG A 60 4.82 -1.31 -3.85
C ARG A 60 5.04 -1.11 -5.35
N TYR A 61 4.34 -0.12 -5.93
CA TYR A 61 4.38 0.16 -7.36
C TYR A 61 5.25 1.38 -7.71
N ALA A 62 5.75 2.11 -6.71
CA ALA A 62 6.67 3.22 -6.95
C ALA A 62 8.01 2.72 -7.50
N PRO A 63 8.63 3.43 -8.46
CA PRO A 63 10.01 3.18 -8.86
C PRO A 63 10.95 3.23 -7.65
N LYS A 64 11.93 2.33 -7.59
CA LYS A 64 12.86 2.25 -6.45
C LYS A 64 13.70 3.51 -6.31
N GLU A 65 14.05 4.12 -7.43
CA GLU A 65 14.83 5.35 -7.52
C GLU A 65 14.04 6.53 -6.95
N LEU A 66 12.73 6.58 -7.23
CA LEU A 66 11.82 7.57 -6.65
C LEU A 66 11.73 7.42 -5.14
N VAL A 67 11.57 6.19 -4.64
CA VAL A 67 11.54 5.90 -3.21
C VAL A 67 12.86 6.30 -2.55
N ALA A 68 14.00 5.95 -3.15
CA ALA A 68 15.32 6.29 -2.62
C ALA A 68 15.54 7.82 -2.54
N ALA A 69 15.10 8.56 -3.55
CA ALA A 69 15.20 10.04 -3.56
C ALA A 69 14.37 10.70 -2.45
N LEU A 70 13.29 10.04 -2.01
CA LEU A 70 12.35 10.55 -1.00
C LEU A 70 12.55 9.93 0.40
N ALA A 71 13.35 8.88 0.52
CA ALA A 71 13.44 8.04 1.72
C ALA A 71 13.85 8.78 3.00
N ALA A 72 14.58 9.88 2.86
CA ALA A 72 15.04 10.72 3.97
C ALA A 72 13.99 11.75 4.44
N LEU A 73 12.94 12.00 3.66
CA LEU A 73 11.88 12.93 4.03
C LEU A 73 10.94 12.30 5.08
N PRO A 74 10.31 13.13 5.95
CA PRO A 74 9.17 12.71 6.75
C PRO A 74 8.09 12.01 5.90
N CYS A 75 7.79 10.75 6.22
CA CYS A 75 6.79 9.95 5.51
C CYS A 75 5.56 9.74 6.39
N HIS A 76 4.43 10.33 6.01
CA HIS A 76 3.14 10.14 6.66
C HIS A 76 2.37 9.02 5.98
N ALA A 77 2.20 7.90 6.67
CA ALA A 77 1.43 6.75 6.20
C ALA A 77 0.04 6.74 6.81
N VAL A 78 -1.00 6.49 6.01
CA VAL A 78 -2.41 6.55 6.47
C VAL A 78 -2.74 5.63 7.65
N GLY A 79 -2.04 4.50 7.77
CA GLY A 79 -2.23 3.53 8.85
C GLY A 79 -1.15 2.46 8.89
N THR A 80 -1.20 1.59 9.90
CA THR A 80 -0.14 0.61 10.25
C THR A 80 0.40 -0.16 9.04
N ARG A 81 -0.48 -0.73 8.23
CA ARG A 81 -0.08 -1.53 7.05
C ARG A 81 0.71 -0.71 6.03
N THR A 82 0.34 0.56 5.85
CA THR A 82 1.03 1.45 4.92
C THR A 82 2.36 1.87 5.52
N ALA A 83 2.42 2.15 6.82
CA ALA A 83 3.65 2.48 7.52
C ALA A 83 4.69 1.35 7.43
N GLU A 84 4.27 0.10 7.63
CA GLU A 84 5.11 -1.08 7.42
C GLU A 84 5.67 -1.16 5.99
N ALA A 85 4.84 -0.91 4.98
CA ALA A 85 5.27 -0.92 3.58
C ALA A 85 6.29 0.21 3.29
N CYS A 86 6.11 1.40 3.86
CA CYS A 86 7.08 2.49 3.74
C CYS A 86 8.43 2.12 4.38
N ARG A 87 8.41 1.59 5.60
CA ARG A 87 9.64 1.16 6.30
C ARG A 87 10.37 0.07 5.50
N ALA A 88 9.65 -0.93 5.02
CA ALA A 88 10.21 -2.01 4.21
C ALA A 88 10.80 -1.53 2.87
N ALA A 89 10.30 -0.41 2.34
CA ALA A 89 10.83 0.19 1.11
C ALA A 89 12.00 1.15 1.34
N GLY A 90 12.35 1.46 2.59
CA GLY A 90 13.54 2.23 2.95
C GLY A 90 13.28 3.63 3.51
N PHE A 91 12.03 4.05 3.73
CA PHE A 91 11.76 5.32 4.41
C PHE A 91 12.26 5.29 5.86
N THR A 92 13.03 6.29 6.26
CA THR A 92 13.72 6.31 7.56
C THR A 92 12.90 6.96 8.68
N SER A 93 12.01 7.89 8.33
CA SER A 93 11.13 8.59 9.29
C SER A 93 9.66 8.40 8.90
N VAL A 94 8.98 7.45 9.54
CA VAL A 94 7.59 7.06 9.17
C VAL A 94 6.63 7.35 10.32
N PHE A 95 5.70 8.28 10.07
CA PHE A 95 4.59 8.62 10.95
C PHE A 95 3.34 7.82 10.56
N GLU A 96 2.74 7.16 11.53
CA GLU A 96 1.56 6.32 11.34
C GLU A 96 0.28 7.07 11.70
N GLY A 97 -0.67 7.12 10.78
CA GLY A 97 -2.02 7.64 10.99
C GLY A 97 -2.98 6.59 11.58
N PRO A 98 -4.19 7.00 11.96
CA PRO A 98 -5.16 6.13 12.62
C PRO A 98 -5.82 5.07 11.73
N GLY A 99 -5.63 5.14 10.41
CA GLY A 99 -6.25 4.22 9.43
C GLY A 99 -7.51 4.75 8.80
#